data_AF-A0A7K4CNP0-F1
#
_entry.id   AF-A0A7K4CNP0-F1
#
_cell.length_a   1.000
_cell.length_b   1.000
_cell.length_c   1.000
_cell.angle_alpha   90.00
_cell.angle_beta   90.00
_cell.angle_gamma   90.00
#
_symmetry.space_group_name_H-M   'P 1'
#
loop_
_entity.id
_entity.type
_entity.pdbx_description
1 polymer ?
#
loop_
_entity_poly.entity_id
_entity_poly.type
_entity_poly.pdbx_seq_one_letter_code
_entity_poly.pdbx_strand_id
1 'polypeptide(L)'
;MIWLVLAEAALETVPEALRAHPSVLADVKRKGTPPGKLLLDTNYHHSAMASLPGAEKRGRPDIVHFSLLAAMNTPLNAFFKKLRVCVHVMYPVERIIQVDPATRIPRSINRFEGIMGNLLSGKKQPTTGDDAPLFTIENMTLATFLSRFDPARIHAFSTTGKLRSFDDALPAIGNGCSEGDSDFAVIIGGFQGGHFEGQWMAKVPPENVHSIAPLPLDAWTVVARVVYMVEEAIANAARNPSCALPSNEK
;
A
#
# COMPACT_ATOMS: atom_id res chain seq x y z
N MET A 1 -6.00 -11.64 10.73
CA MET A 1 -6.32 -10.34 10.05
C MET A 1 -5.51 -10.26 8.75
N ILE A 2 -5.85 -9.41 7.80
CA ILE A 2 -5.05 -9.23 6.57
C ILE A 2 -4.50 -7.82 6.53
N TRP A 3 -3.18 -7.73 6.40
CA TRP A 3 -2.43 -6.50 6.20
C TRP A 3 -2.10 -6.32 4.72
N LEU A 4 -2.77 -5.37 4.08
CA LEU A 4 -2.41 -4.88 2.75
C LEU A 4 -1.30 -3.84 2.89
N VAL A 5 -0.16 -4.09 2.27
CA VAL A 5 1.01 -3.23 2.27
C VAL A 5 1.24 -2.69 0.87
N LEU A 6 1.18 -1.37 0.70
CA LEU A 6 1.71 -0.69 -0.49
C LEU A 6 3.19 -0.39 -0.24
N ALA A 7 4.06 -1.25 -0.76
CA ALA A 7 5.50 -1.20 -0.55
C ALA A 7 6.21 -0.23 -1.49
N GLU A 8 7.23 0.46 -0.98
CA GLU A 8 8.10 1.36 -1.76
C GLU A 8 7.28 2.43 -2.50
N ALA A 9 6.26 2.94 -1.82
CA ALA A 9 5.27 3.83 -2.39
C ALA A 9 5.90 5.14 -2.89
N ALA A 10 5.49 5.55 -4.09
CA ALA A 10 5.89 6.77 -4.77
C ALA A 10 5.24 8.04 -4.16
N LEU A 11 5.29 8.13 -2.83
CA LEU A 11 4.60 9.11 -2.02
C LEU A 11 5.58 9.82 -1.07
N GLU A 12 5.94 11.04 -1.42
CA GLU A 12 6.85 11.89 -0.64
C GLU A 12 6.54 13.38 -0.89
N THR A 13 7.00 14.25 -0.01
CA THR A 13 7.01 15.70 -0.29
C THR A 13 8.19 16.07 -1.19
N VAL A 14 8.12 17.22 -1.85
CA VAL A 14 9.21 17.68 -2.72
C VAL A 14 10.53 17.75 -1.92
N PRO A 15 11.57 17.00 -2.34
CA PRO A 15 12.87 16.99 -1.68
C PRO A 15 13.49 18.37 -1.60
N GLU A 16 14.23 18.67 -0.53
CA GLU A 16 14.79 19.99 -0.30
C GLU A 16 15.64 20.51 -1.47
N ALA A 17 16.45 19.63 -2.06
CA ALA A 17 17.28 19.92 -3.23
C ALA A 17 16.49 20.40 -4.46
N LEU A 18 15.21 20.05 -4.58
CA LEU A 18 14.37 20.42 -5.72
C LEU A 18 13.48 21.64 -5.48
N ARG A 19 13.37 22.13 -4.23
CA ARG A 19 12.35 23.14 -3.87
C ARG A 19 12.51 24.48 -4.60
N ALA A 20 13.73 24.82 -5.00
CA ALA A 20 14.04 26.04 -5.75
C ALA A 20 13.88 25.89 -7.27
N HIS A 21 13.61 24.68 -7.78
CA HIS A 21 13.52 24.45 -9.21
C HIS A 21 12.30 25.17 -9.83
N PRO A 22 12.41 25.80 -11.02
CA PRO A 22 11.32 26.58 -11.62
C PRO A 22 9.99 25.83 -11.75
N SER A 23 10.01 24.55 -12.11
CA SER A 23 8.78 23.73 -12.23
C SER A 23 8.08 23.51 -10.88
N VAL A 24 8.84 23.34 -9.79
CA VAL A 24 8.30 23.24 -8.43
C VAL A 24 7.71 24.58 -8.00
N LEU A 25 8.42 25.69 -8.22
CA LEU A 25 7.94 27.03 -7.86
C LEU A 25 6.65 27.39 -8.60
N ALA A 26 6.52 26.98 -9.87
CA ALA A 26 5.29 27.14 -10.63
C ALA A 26 4.12 26.36 -10.00
N ASP A 27 4.35 25.11 -9.56
CA ASP A 27 3.30 24.29 -8.94
C ASP A 27 2.91 24.81 -7.54
N VAL A 28 3.89 25.29 -6.77
CA VAL A 28 3.66 26.00 -5.50
C VAL A 28 2.75 27.20 -5.70
N LYS A 29 3.01 28.03 -6.72
CA LYS A 29 2.17 29.19 -7.06
C LYS A 29 0.77 28.76 -7.48
N ARG A 30 0.65 27.67 -8.25
CA ARG A 30 -0.62 27.14 -8.74
C ARG A 30 -1.50 26.55 -7.62
N LYS A 31 -0.91 25.72 -6.75
CA LYS A 31 -1.62 25.03 -5.66
C LYS A 31 -1.70 25.86 -4.37
N GLY A 32 -0.99 26.98 -4.27
CA GLY A 32 -0.89 27.78 -3.03
C GLY A 32 -0.31 27.00 -1.85
N THR A 33 0.46 25.95 -2.11
CA THR A 33 0.98 25.01 -1.11
C THR A 33 2.49 25.15 -1.03
N PRO A 34 3.09 25.34 0.16
CA PRO A 34 4.54 25.52 0.27
C PRO A 34 5.29 24.24 -0.16
N PRO A 35 6.51 24.36 -0.72
CA PRO A 35 7.25 23.20 -1.25
C PRO A 35 7.41 22.04 -0.27
N GLY A 36 7.60 22.32 1.03
CA GLY A 36 7.75 21.28 2.07
C GLY A 36 6.48 20.47 2.37
N LYS A 37 5.32 20.89 1.87
CA LYS A 37 4.05 20.16 1.93
C LYS A 37 3.59 19.63 0.58
N LEU A 38 4.13 20.19 -0.50
CA LEU A 38 3.78 19.80 -1.84
C LEU A 38 4.29 18.38 -2.07
N LEU A 39 3.44 17.49 -2.59
CA LEU A 39 3.89 16.16 -2.97
C LEU A 39 4.73 16.22 -4.23
N LEU A 40 5.74 15.36 -4.31
CA LEU A 40 6.45 15.13 -5.55
C LEU A 40 5.49 14.45 -6.55
N ASP A 41 5.45 14.92 -7.79
CA ASP A 41 4.54 14.45 -8.83
C ASP A 41 5.22 14.65 -10.19
N THR A 42 5.44 13.58 -10.93
CA THR A 42 6.11 13.61 -12.24
C THR A 42 5.36 14.49 -13.24
N ASN A 43 4.03 14.60 -13.15
CA ASN A 43 3.24 15.41 -14.09
C ASN A 43 3.64 16.91 -14.05
N TYR A 44 4.08 17.39 -12.88
CA TYR A 44 4.44 18.79 -12.67
C TYR A 44 5.94 18.98 -12.48
N HIS A 45 6.62 17.98 -11.91
CA HIS A 45 8.01 18.08 -11.47
C HIS A 45 9.00 17.28 -12.34
N HIS A 46 8.58 16.70 -13.47
CA HIS A 46 9.43 15.87 -14.34
C HIS A 46 10.82 16.47 -14.58
N SER A 47 10.90 17.75 -14.96
CA SER A 47 12.18 18.43 -15.23
C SER A 47 13.07 18.58 -13.99
N ALA A 48 12.48 18.77 -12.80
CA ALA A 48 13.22 18.83 -11.54
C ALA A 48 13.72 17.44 -11.12
N MET A 49 12.95 16.40 -11.43
CA MET A 49 13.24 15.03 -11.00
C MET A 49 14.37 14.35 -11.78
N ALA A 50 14.81 14.91 -12.91
CA ALA A 50 15.88 14.33 -13.73
C ALA A 50 17.21 14.12 -12.97
N SER A 51 17.45 14.89 -11.90
CA SER A 51 18.64 14.76 -11.05
C SER A 51 18.43 13.87 -9.82
N LEU A 52 17.23 13.33 -9.60
CA LEU A 52 16.93 12.49 -8.45
C LEU A 52 17.34 11.02 -8.70
N PRO A 53 18.05 10.40 -7.76
CA PRO A 53 18.19 8.94 -7.75
C PRO A 53 16.84 8.25 -7.62
N GLY A 54 16.64 7.17 -8.37
CA GLY A 54 15.42 6.37 -8.37
C GLY A 54 14.19 7.13 -8.88
N ALA A 55 14.37 8.15 -9.74
CA ALA A 55 13.27 8.97 -10.23
C ALA A 55 12.14 8.15 -10.89
N GLU A 56 12.48 7.00 -11.49
CA GLU A 56 11.54 6.07 -12.10
C GLU A 56 10.54 5.47 -11.10
N LYS A 57 10.85 5.41 -9.80
CA LYS A 57 9.94 4.93 -8.75
C LYS A 57 9.24 6.04 -7.97
N ARG A 58 9.53 7.31 -8.26
CA ARG A 58 9.14 8.45 -7.42
C ARG A 58 8.08 9.32 -8.09
N GLY A 59 7.45 10.18 -7.29
CA GLY A 59 6.56 11.22 -7.79
C GLY A 59 5.28 10.72 -8.44
N ARG A 60 4.66 9.66 -7.92
CA ARG A 60 3.39 9.11 -8.43
C ARG A 60 2.40 8.88 -7.29
N PRO A 61 1.99 9.95 -6.59
CA PRO A 61 1.09 9.84 -5.44
C PRO A 61 -0.29 9.29 -5.83
N ASP A 62 -0.66 9.41 -7.10
CA ASP A 62 -1.89 8.83 -7.68
C ASP A 62 -1.96 7.31 -7.55
N ILE A 63 -0.82 6.61 -7.61
CA ILE A 63 -0.77 5.14 -7.46
C ILE A 63 -1.27 4.72 -6.09
N VAL A 64 -0.75 5.37 -5.04
CA VAL A 64 -1.21 5.14 -3.67
C VAL A 64 -2.67 5.53 -3.52
N HIS A 65 -3.05 6.69 -4.07
CA HIS A 65 -4.41 7.20 -3.99
C HIS A 65 -5.45 6.21 -4.55
N PHE A 66 -5.25 5.75 -5.79
CA PHE A 66 -6.15 4.79 -6.43
C PHE A 66 -6.13 3.43 -5.74
N SER A 67 -4.97 2.98 -5.28
CA SER A 67 -4.85 1.72 -4.53
C SER A 67 -5.63 1.76 -3.22
N LEU A 68 -5.54 2.86 -2.47
CA LEU A 68 -6.33 3.06 -1.25
C LEU A 68 -7.84 3.15 -1.54
N LEU A 69 -8.25 3.82 -2.62
CA LEU A 69 -9.65 3.85 -3.05
C LEU A 69 -10.17 2.45 -3.40
N ALA A 70 -9.36 1.63 -4.07
CA ALA A 70 -9.69 0.26 -4.44
C ALA A 70 -9.79 -0.68 -3.23
N ALA A 71 -8.99 -0.44 -2.18
CA ALA A 71 -8.96 -1.29 -0.99
C ALA A 71 -10.03 -0.94 0.06
N MET A 72 -10.22 0.35 0.34
CA MET A 72 -10.92 0.78 1.57
C MET A 72 -12.45 0.67 1.49
N ASN A 73 -13.05 0.73 0.29
CA ASN A 73 -14.50 0.65 0.11
C ASN A 73 -14.95 -0.73 -0.37
N THR A 74 -14.45 -1.78 0.28
CA THR A 74 -14.69 -3.18 -0.08
C THR A 74 -15.42 -3.91 1.05
N PRO A 75 -16.19 -4.99 0.77
CA PRO A 75 -16.73 -5.87 1.81
C PRO A 75 -15.68 -6.31 2.84
N LEU A 76 -14.44 -6.57 2.42
CA LEU A 76 -13.35 -6.96 3.31
C LEU A 76 -13.08 -5.95 4.42
N ASN A 77 -13.08 -4.67 4.08
CA ASN A 77 -12.89 -3.59 5.04
C ASN A 77 -14.20 -3.21 5.76
N ALA A 78 -15.29 -3.04 5.00
CA ALA A 78 -16.52 -2.45 5.49
C ALA A 78 -17.38 -3.44 6.28
N PHE A 79 -17.48 -4.70 5.82
CA PHE A 79 -18.36 -5.72 6.38
C PHE A 79 -17.58 -6.73 7.23
N PHE A 80 -16.58 -7.40 6.65
CA PHE A 80 -15.81 -8.43 7.35
C PHE A 80 -14.86 -7.86 8.42
N LYS A 81 -14.47 -6.58 8.30
CA LYS A 81 -13.53 -5.90 9.23
C LYS A 81 -12.17 -6.60 9.33
N LYS A 82 -11.78 -7.35 8.29
CA LYS A 82 -10.55 -8.16 8.23
C LYS A 82 -9.40 -7.47 7.49
N LEU A 83 -9.60 -6.25 6.99
CA LEU A 83 -8.54 -5.48 6.32
C LEU A 83 -7.86 -4.49 7.28
N ARG A 84 -6.54 -4.45 7.22
CA ARG A 84 -5.69 -3.35 7.68
C ARG A 84 -4.82 -2.92 6.51
N VAL A 85 -4.59 -1.62 6.36
CA VAL A 85 -3.83 -1.08 5.23
C VAL A 85 -2.68 -0.24 5.74
N CYS A 86 -1.50 -0.44 5.17
CA CYS A 86 -0.36 0.44 5.39
C CYS A 86 0.34 0.78 4.08
N VAL A 87 0.99 1.95 4.07
CA VAL A 87 1.77 2.48 2.97
C VAL A 87 3.20 2.64 3.48
N HIS A 88 4.13 1.92 2.87
CA HIS A 88 5.55 2.03 3.15
C HIS A 88 6.17 3.02 2.17
N VAL A 89 6.64 4.15 2.67
CA VAL A 89 7.34 5.19 1.88
C VAL A 89 8.83 5.10 2.13
N MET A 90 9.65 5.16 1.07
CA MET A 90 11.12 5.03 1.19
C MET A 90 11.82 6.37 1.43
N TYR A 91 11.28 7.46 0.90
CA TYR A 91 11.95 8.75 0.84
C TYR A 91 11.19 9.83 1.62
N PRO A 92 11.91 10.84 2.17
CA PRO A 92 13.38 10.89 2.32
C PRO A 92 13.92 9.93 3.39
N VAL A 93 13.04 9.37 4.23
CA VAL A 93 13.34 8.38 5.26
C VAL A 93 12.22 7.35 5.26
N GLU A 94 12.57 6.07 5.48
CA GLU A 94 11.59 4.99 5.57
C GLU A 94 10.57 5.23 6.67
N ARG A 95 9.30 5.23 6.27
CA ARG A 95 8.16 5.42 7.17
C ARG A 95 7.04 4.47 6.80
N ILE A 96 6.28 4.08 7.82
CA ILE A 96 5.02 3.36 7.66
C ILE A 96 3.89 4.31 7.97
N ILE A 97 2.99 4.44 7.00
CA ILE A 97 1.73 5.16 7.16
C ILE A 97 0.63 4.11 7.30
N GLN A 98 0.05 3.97 8.48
CA GLN A 98 -1.11 3.10 8.67
C GLN A 98 -2.38 3.91 8.42
N VAL A 99 -3.36 3.27 7.78
CA VAL A 99 -4.66 3.87 7.47
C VAL A 99 -5.68 3.30 8.43
N ASP A 100 -6.38 4.16 9.16
CA ASP A 100 -7.47 3.70 10.02
C ASP A 100 -8.59 3.06 9.16
N PRO A 101 -9.12 1.88 9.51
CA PRO A 101 -10.15 1.18 8.73
C PRO A 101 -11.43 1.99 8.48
N ALA A 102 -11.76 2.95 9.34
CA ALA A 102 -12.92 3.84 9.17
C ALA A 102 -12.63 5.04 8.26
N THR A 103 -11.37 5.23 7.83
CA THR A 103 -10.96 6.34 6.98
C THR A 103 -11.64 6.29 5.62
N ARG A 104 -12.38 7.36 5.30
CA ARG A 104 -12.91 7.60 3.96
C ARG A 104 -11.87 8.33 3.12
N ILE A 105 -11.20 7.60 2.24
CA ILE A 105 -10.21 8.17 1.32
C ILE A 105 -10.91 9.22 0.41
N PRO A 106 -10.39 10.46 0.33
CA PRO A 106 -10.96 11.47 -0.56
C PRO A 106 -10.95 10.99 -2.01
N ARG A 107 -12.06 11.14 -2.74
CA ARG A 107 -12.10 10.77 -4.18
C ARG A 107 -11.28 11.71 -5.08
N SER A 108 -11.14 12.96 -4.66
CA SER A 108 -10.34 13.96 -5.39
C SER A 108 -8.87 13.83 -5.02
N ILE A 109 -8.01 13.66 -6.02
CA ILE A 109 -6.55 13.61 -5.84
C ILE A 109 -6.04 14.86 -5.10
N ASN A 110 -6.47 16.06 -5.49
CA ASN A 110 -6.03 17.31 -4.84
C ASN A 110 -6.32 17.33 -3.32
N ARG A 111 -7.44 16.75 -2.88
CA ARG A 111 -7.75 16.62 -1.45
C ARG A 111 -6.85 15.59 -0.77
N PHE A 112 -6.62 14.45 -1.42
CA PHE A 112 -5.71 13.42 -0.94
C PHE A 112 -4.28 13.97 -0.78
N GLU A 113 -3.77 14.70 -1.78
CA GLU A 113 -2.47 15.35 -1.74
C GLU A 113 -2.34 16.33 -0.56
N GLY A 114 -3.38 17.12 -0.29
CA GLY A 114 -3.39 18.04 0.86
C GLY A 114 -3.26 17.32 2.21
N ILE A 115 -3.95 16.19 2.38
CA ILE A 115 -3.87 15.38 3.62
C ILE A 115 -2.49 14.73 3.75
N MET A 116 -2.02 14.05 2.69
CA MET A 116 -0.72 13.39 2.69
C MET A 116 0.44 14.38 2.84
N GLY A 117 0.35 15.55 2.20
CA GLY A 117 1.32 16.63 2.34
C GLY A 117 1.41 17.16 3.78
N ASN A 118 0.28 17.29 4.48
CA ASN A 118 0.28 17.63 5.90
C ASN A 118 0.85 16.51 6.77
N LEU A 119 0.49 15.25 6.49
CA LEU A 119 1.01 14.06 7.19
C LEU A 119 2.53 13.98 7.12
N LEU A 120 3.07 14.01 5.90
CA LEU A 120 4.49 13.79 5.63
C LEU A 120 5.37 14.96 6.11
N SER A 121 4.78 16.15 6.24
CA SER A 121 5.44 17.34 6.79
C SER A 121 5.32 17.47 8.32
N GLY A 122 4.71 16.50 8.99
CA GLY A 122 4.57 16.49 10.45
C GLY A 122 3.56 17.52 10.99
N LYS A 123 2.66 18.03 10.15
CA LYS A 123 1.60 18.95 10.61
C LYS A 123 0.36 18.19 11.05
N LYS A 124 -0.50 18.89 11.81
CA LYS A 124 -1.74 18.33 12.37
C LYS A 124 -2.59 17.67 11.28
N GLN A 125 -2.95 16.42 11.55
CA GLN A 125 -3.80 15.56 10.74
C GLN A 125 -5.28 15.97 10.88
N PRO A 126 -6.12 15.72 9.86
CA PRO A 126 -7.55 15.57 10.08
C PRO A 126 -7.81 14.37 11.00
N THR A 127 -8.65 14.56 12.01
CA THR A 127 -9.10 13.52 12.94
C THR A 127 -10.54 13.13 12.65
N THR A 128 -10.96 11.97 13.15
CA THR A 128 -12.38 11.60 13.21
C THR A 128 -13.15 12.49 14.19
N GLY A 129 -14.48 12.36 14.26
CA GLY A 129 -15.31 13.05 15.26
C GLY A 129 -14.86 12.81 16.71
N ASP A 130 -14.22 11.66 16.98
CA ASP A 130 -13.70 11.27 18.29
C ASP A 130 -12.20 11.56 18.48
N ASP A 131 -11.63 12.47 17.68
CA ASP A 131 -10.20 12.85 17.69
C ASP A 131 -9.18 11.74 17.34
N ALA A 132 -9.62 10.55 16.95
CA ALA A 132 -8.73 9.52 16.43
C ALA A 132 -8.10 9.94 15.08
N PRO A 133 -6.79 9.71 14.87
CA PRO A 133 -6.12 10.06 13.62
C PRO A 133 -6.56 9.14 12.47
N LEU A 134 -6.87 9.71 11.30
CA LEU A 134 -7.19 8.94 10.09
C LEU A 134 -5.97 8.18 9.53
N PHE A 135 -4.80 8.80 9.67
CA PHE A 135 -3.52 8.19 9.29
C PHE A 135 -2.55 8.34 10.44
N THR A 136 -1.81 7.28 10.73
CA THR A 136 -0.69 7.32 11.68
C THR A 136 0.60 7.09 10.91
N ILE A 137 1.64 7.85 11.23
CA ILE A 137 2.96 7.74 10.60
C ILE A 137 4.01 7.41 11.64
N GLU A 138 4.81 6.39 11.36
CA GLU A 138 5.92 5.96 12.21
C GLU A 138 7.20 5.89 11.38
N ASN A 139 8.31 6.40 11.96
CA ASN A 139 9.64 6.25 11.37
C ASN A 139 10.14 4.83 11.63
N MET A 140 9.98 3.97 10.62
CA MET A 140 10.26 2.54 10.73
C MET A 140 10.38 1.93 9.34
N THR A 141 11.25 0.93 9.23
CA THR A 141 11.38 0.13 8.01
C THR A 141 10.23 -0.86 7.86
N LEU A 142 9.91 -1.26 6.63
CA LEU A 142 8.91 -2.30 6.39
C LEU A 142 9.32 -3.65 7.01
N ALA A 143 10.62 -3.97 7.04
CA ALA A 143 11.11 -5.19 7.67
C ALA A 143 10.84 -5.22 9.18
N THR A 144 11.05 -4.10 9.88
CA THR A 144 10.76 -3.98 11.32
C THR A 144 9.25 -4.01 11.56
N PHE A 145 8.46 -3.36 10.71
CA PHE A 145 7.00 -3.37 10.81
C PHE A 145 6.45 -4.80 10.68
N LEU A 146 6.87 -5.55 9.66
CA LEU A 146 6.49 -6.96 9.48
C LEU A 146 6.88 -7.83 10.68
N SER A 147 8.06 -7.58 11.27
CA SER A 147 8.53 -8.34 12.44
C SER A 147 7.75 -8.02 13.72
N ARG A 148 7.09 -6.85 13.80
CA ARG A 148 6.35 -6.43 14.99
C ARG A 148 5.07 -7.21 15.19
N PHE A 149 4.33 -7.49 14.11
CA PHE A 149 3.07 -8.24 14.18
C PHE A 149 3.22 -9.69 13.72
N ASP A 150 4.39 -10.07 13.19
CA ASP A 150 4.81 -11.43 12.88
C ASP A 150 3.74 -12.24 12.12
N PRO A 151 3.41 -11.85 10.87
CA PRO A 151 2.39 -12.53 10.10
C PRO A 151 2.78 -13.99 9.83
N ALA A 152 1.83 -14.91 9.96
CA ALA A 152 2.05 -16.33 9.67
C ALA A 152 2.52 -16.57 8.24
N ARG A 153 2.06 -15.76 7.28
CA ARG A 153 2.61 -15.73 5.92
C ARG A 153 2.64 -14.33 5.35
N ILE A 154 3.63 -14.12 4.49
CA ILE A 154 3.81 -12.91 3.70
C ILE A 154 3.77 -13.31 2.23
N HIS A 155 2.86 -12.69 1.48
CA HIS A 155 2.71 -12.86 0.04
C HIS A 155 3.06 -11.55 -0.66
N ALA A 156 3.95 -11.59 -1.65
CA ALA A 156 4.31 -10.43 -2.45
C ALA A 156 3.83 -10.61 -3.89
N PHE A 157 3.32 -9.54 -4.49
CA PHE A 157 2.84 -9.55 -5.88
C PHE A 157 3.82 -8.82 -6.77
N SER A 158 4.40 -9.54 -7.72
CA SER A 158 5.43 -9.05 -8.64
C SER A 158 5.36 -9.80 -9.97
N THR A 159 5.70 -9.11 -11.06
CA THR A 159 5.85 -9.73 -12.39
C THR A 159 6.98 -10.77 -12.44
N THR A 160 7.92 -10.72 -11.49
CA THR A 160 9.00 -11.72 -11.34
C THR A 160 8.56 -12.98 -10.58
N GLY A 161 7.37 -12.95 -9.99
CA GLY A 161 6.81 -14.08 -9.25
C GLY A 161 6.34 -15.20 -10.16
N LYS A 162 6.00 -16.35 -9.57
CA LYS A 162 5.42 -17.46 -10.31
C LYS A 162 4.01 -17.08 -10.79
N LEU A 163 3.73 -17.24 -12.08
CA LEU A 163 2.40 -17.02 -12.64
C LEU A 163 1.42 -18.04 -12.04
N ARG A 164 0.33 -17.53 -11.44
CA ARG A 164 -0.74 -18.32 -10.84
C ARG A 164 -2.09 -17.89 -11.42
N SER A 165 -2.98 -18.87 -11.62
CA SER A 165 -4.40 -18.58 -11.80
C SER A 165 -5.00 -18.10 -10.47
N PHE A 166 -6.19 -17.51 -10.53
CA PHE A 166 -6.94 -17.16 -9.34
C PHE A 166 -7.23 -18.40 -8.48
N ASP A 167 -7.68 -19.48 -9.09
CA ASP A 167 -8.03 -20.73 -8.42
C ASP A 167 -6.84 -21.35 -7.68
N ASP A 168 -5.61 -21.19 -8.20
CA ASP A 168 -4.40 -21.69 -7.55
C ASP A 168 -3.94 -20.81 -6.39
N ALA A 169 -4.11 -19.50 -6.52
CA ALA A 169 -3.65 -18.53 -5.52
C ALA A 169 -4.63 -18.37 -4.35
N LEU A 170 -5.93 -18.62 -4.60
CA LEU A 170 -7.00 -18.55 -3.61
C LEU A 170 -6.77 -19.45 -2.40
N PRO A 171 -6.45 -20.76 -2.52
CA PRO A 171 -6.14 -21.60 -1.36
C PRO A 171 -4.91 -21.11 -0.59
N ALA A 172 -3.86 -20.65 -1.27
CA ALA A 172 -2.63 -20.21 -0.61
C ALA A 172 -2.85 -18.96 0.27
N ILE A 173 -3.70 -18.04 -0.18
CA ILE A 173 -4.03 -16.78 0.51
C ILE A 173 -5.21 -16.98 1.48
N GLY A 174 -6.19 -17.77 1.06
CA GLY A 174 -7.46 -18.01 1.73
C GLY A 174 -7.39 -18.98 2.91
N ASN A 175 -6.52 -20.00 2.86
CA ASN A 175 -6.36 -20.96 3.97
C ASN A 175 -5.91 -20.29 5.27
N GLY A 176 -5.31 -19.09 5.19
CA GLY A 176 -4.93 -18.28 6.35
C GLY A 176 -6.03 -17.36 6.89
N CYS A 177 -7.16 -17.25 6.20
CA CYS A 177 -8.21 -16.29 6.54
C CYS A 177 -9.36 -16.91 7.34
N SER A 178 -9.20 -18.17 7.78
CA SER A 178 -10.16 -18.94 8.58
C SER A 178 -10.32 -18.37 10.00
N GLU A 179 -11.44 -18.66 10.67
CA GLU A 179 -11.67 -18.20 12.05
C GLU A 179 -10.63 -18.78 13.01
N GLY A 180 -9.82 -17.90 13.62
CA GLY A 180 -8.79 -18.27 14.59
C GLY A 180 -7.34 -18.16 14.09
N ASP A 181 -7.14 -17.95 12.78
CA ASP A 181 -5.80 -17.89 12.21
C ASP A 181 -5.09 -16.54 12.41
N SER A 182 -3.76 -16.63 12.47
CA SER A 182 -2.78 -15.56 12.65
C SER A 182 -2.92 -14.46 11.58
N ASP A 183 -2.20 -13.35 11.75
CA ASP A 183 -2.22 -12.29 10.73
C ASP A 183 -1.47 -12.69 9.46
N PHE A 184 -1.93 -12.21 8.31
CA PHE A 184 -1.29 -12.41 7.00
C PHE A 184 -0.95 -11.06 6.38
N ALA A 185 0.16 -11.00 5.65
CA ALA A 185 0.55 -9.79 4.94
C ALA A 185 0.53 -10.03 3.43
N VAL A 186 -0.07 -9.09 2.71
CA VAL A 186 -0.06 -9.02 1.25
C VAL A 186 0.63 -7.75 0.83
N ILE A 187 1.70 -7.88 0.05
CA ILE A 187 2.57 -6.78 -0.34
C ILE A 187 2.47 -6.52 -1.84
N ILE A 188 2.15 -5.29 -2.21
CA ILE A 188 1.98 -4.80 -3.58
C ILE A 188 2.84 -3.54 -3.75
N GLY A 189 3.50 -3.39 -4.90
CA GLY A 189 4.31 -2.20 -5.19
C GLY A 189 3.46 -0.94 -5.31
N GLY A 190 3.83 0.12 -4.59
CA GLY A 190 3.19 1.44 -4.64
C GLY A 190 3.87 2.43 -5.60
N PHE A 191 4.56 1.93 -6.62
CA PHE A 191 5.40 2.71 -7.54
C PHE A 191 5.09 2.38 -9.00
N GLN A 192 5.52 3.23 -9.95
CA GLN A 192 5.15 3.12 -11.37
C GLN A 192 6.00 2.14 -12.18
N GLY A 193 7.23 1.87 -11.77
CA GLY A 193 8.15 1.01 -12.54
C GLY A 193 9.33 0.51 -11.71
N GLY A 194 10.00 -0.53 -12.21
CA GLY A 194 11.09 -1.22 -11.51
C GLY A 194 10.61 -2.45 -10.73
N HIS A 195 11.49 -2.98 -9.88
CA HIS A 195 11.23 -4.14 -9.00
C HIS A 195 11.51 -3.77 -7.55
N PHE A 196 11.01 -4.57 -6.59
CA PHE A 196 11.30 -4.34 -5.18
C PHE A 196 12.81 -4.35 -4.90
N GLU A 197 13.26 -3.40 -4.08
CA GLU A 197 14.67 -3.23 -3.70
C GLU A 197 14.87 -3.27 -2.18
N GLY A 198 13.78 -3.17 -1.40
CA GLY A 198 13.84 -3.11 0.05
C GLY A 198 14.24 -4.44 0.69
N GLN A 199 15.00 -4.34 1.79
CA GLN A 199 15.50 -5.50 2.55
C GLN A 199 14.38 -6.39 3.13
N TRP A 200 13.15 -5.87 3.23
CA TRP A 200 11.97 -6.62 3.65
C TRP A 200 11.67 -7.81 2.73
N MET A 201 12.11 -7.78 1.46
CA MET A 201 11.96 -8.90 0.53
C MET A 201 12.59 -10.20 1.03
N ALA A 202 13.66 -10.13 1.84
CA ALA A 202 14.30 -11.31 2.43
C ALA A 202 13.38 -12.07 3.41
N LYS A 203 12.29 -11.45 3.86
CA LYS A 203 11.26 -12.08 4.70
C LYS A 203 10.19 -12.80 3.89
N VAL A 204 10.19 -12.66 2.57
CA VAL A 204 9.20 -13.30 1.68
C VAL A 204 9.82 -14.54 1.05
N PRO A 205 9.30 -15.75 1.35
CA PRO A 205 9.74 -16.96 0.67
C PRO A 205 9.53 -16.84 -0.85
N PRO A 206 10.47 -17.32 -1.71
CA PRO A 206 10.34 -17.22 -3.16
C PRO A 206 9.03 -17.80 -3.72
N GLU A 207 8.51 -18.87 -3.13
CA GLU A 207 7.24 -19.50 -3.49
C GLU A 207 5.99 -18.65 -3.18
N ASN A 208 6.15 -17.62 -2.33
CA ASN A 208 5.11 -16.67 -1.97
C ASN A 208 5.21 -15.36 -2.77
N VAL A 209 6.08 -15.31 -3.78
CA VAL A 209 6.11 -14.22 -4.77
C VAL A 209 5.27 -14.62 -5.97
N HIS A 210 4.15 -13.92 -6.16
CA HIS A 210 3.11 -14.29 -7.10
C HIS A 210 3.02 -13.29 -8.26
N SER A 211 2.88 -13.81 -9.47
CA SER A 211 2.37 -13.05 -10.60
C SER A 211 0.93 -13.51 -10.88
N ILE A 212 -0.01 -12.57 -11.02
CA ILE A 212 -1.45 -12.86 -11.19
C ILE A 212 -1.94 -12.59 -12.62
N ALA A 213 -1.04 -12.22 -13.52
CA ALA A 213 -1.36 -11.94 -14.92
C ALA A 213 -0.12 -12.16 -15.81
N PRO A 214 -0.31 -12.52 -17.09
CA PRO A 214 0.77 -12.65 -18.06
C PRO A 214 1.35 -11.30 -18.50
N LEU A 215 0.81 -10.18 -17.99
CA LEU A 215 1.26 -8.82 -18.26
C LEU A 215 1.42 -8.04 -16.94
N PRO A 216 2.25 -6.98 -16.92
CA PRO A 216 2.26 -6.02 -15.82
C PRO A 216 0.87 -5.40 -15.62
N LEU A 217 0.48 -5.22 -14.37
CA LEU A 217 -0.77 -4.57 -13.99
C LEU A 217 -0.49 -3.37 -13.10
N ASP A 218 -1.36 -2.37 -13.17
CA ASP A 218 -1.31 -1.25 -12.22
C ASP A 218 -1.52 -1.73 -10.79
N ALA A 219 -0.87 -1.06 -9.83
CA ALA A 219 -0.96 -1.41 -8.42
C ALA A 219 -2.41 -1.50 -7.91
N TRP A 220 -3.27 -0.53 -8.28
CA TRP A 220 -4.68 -0.52 -7.88
C TRP A 220 -5.46 -1.69 -8.48
N THR A 221 -5.08 -2.18 -9.66
CA THR A 221 -5.69 -3.35 -10.30
C THR A 221 -5.28 -4.62 -9.55
N VAL A 222 -4.00 -4.74 -9.17
CA VAL A 222 -3.54 -5.85 -8.31
C VAL A 222 -4.25 -5.82 -6.97
N VAL A 223 -4.36 -4.65 -6.33
CA VAL A 223 -5.09 -4.47 -5.07
C VAL A 223 -6.54 -4.92 -5.20
N ALA A 224 -7.26 -4.44 -6.22
CA ALA A 224 -8.66 -4.79 -6.42
C ALA A 224 -8.85 -6.31 -6.59
N ARG A 225 -7.99 -6.95 -7.40
CA ARG A 225 -8.03 -8.40 -7.64
C ARG A 225 -7.72 -9.19 -6.37
N VAL A 226 -6.67 -8.82 -5.65
CA VAL A 226 -6.24 -9.50 -4.42
C VAL A 226 -7.29 -9.36 -3.31
N VAL A 227 -7.82 -8.15 -3.10
CA VAL A 227 -8.87 -7.93 -2.09
C VAL A 227 -10.11 -8.77 -2.42
N TYR A 228 -10.53 -8.78 -3.70
CA TYR A 228 -11.64 -9.63 -4.13
C TYR A 228 -11.38 -11.13 -3.93
N MET A 229 -10.18 -11.61 -4.28
CA MET A 229 -9.81 -13.02 -4.04
C MET A 229 -9.94 -13.40 -2.57
N VAL A 230 -9.45 -12.54 -1.68
CA VAL A 230 -9.56 -12.75 -0.25
C VAL A 230 -11.02 -12.80 0.20
N GLU A 231 -11.85 -11.88 -0.29
CA GLU A 231 -13.29 -11.88 0.01
C GLU A 231 -13.95 -13.18 -0.42
N GLU A 232 -13.61 -13.66 -1.62
CA GLU A 232 -14.12 -14.91 -2.16
C GLU A 232 -13.68 -16.11 -1.31
N ALA A 233 -12.42 -16.15 -0.89
CA ALA A 233 -11.91 -17.19 -0.01
C ALA A 233 -12.65 -17.23 1.34
N ILE A 234 -12.86 -16.07 1.96
CA ILE A 234 -13.63 -15.96 3.21
C ILE A 234 -15.08 -16.41 2.99
N ALA A 235 -15.71 -15.97 1.89
CA ALA A 235 -17.09 -16.34 1.57
C ALA A 235 -17.24 -17.84 1.28
N ASN A 236 -16.28 -18.45 0.59
CA ASN A 236 -16.28 -19.88 0.27
C ASN A 236 -16.06 -20.74 1.53
N ALA A 237 -15.16 -20.33 2.42
CA ALA A 237 -14.97 -20.97 3.72
C ALA A 237 -16.27 -20.94 4.56
N ALA A 238 -16.99 -19.82 4.54
CA ALA A 238 -18.28 -19.70 5.25
C ALA A 238 -19.42 -20.53 4.62
N ARG A 239 -19.39 -20.77 3.29
CA ARG A 239 -20.41 -21.57 2.58
C ARG A 239 -20.19 -23.08 2.70
N ASN A 240 -18.94 -23.52 2.77
CA ASN A 240 -18.55 -24.93 2.84
C ASN A 240 -17.65 -25.20 4.05
N PRO A 241 -18.19 -25.34 5.28
CA PRO A 241 -17.39 -25.56 6.47
C PRO A 241 -16.58 -26.87 6.44
N SER A 242 -16.89 -27.83 5.55
CA SER A 242 -16.09 -29.04 5.32
C SER A 242 -14.84 -28.82 4.44
N CYS A 243 -14.71 -27.65 3.79
CA CYS A 243 -13.48 -27.21 3.12
C CYS A 243 -12.52 -26.47 4.07
N ALA A 244 -12.94 -26.16 5.30
CA ALA A 244 -12.00 -25.94 6.39
C ALA A 244 -11.38 -27.30 6.71
N LEU A 245 -10.28 -27.61 6.02
CA LEU A 245 -9.58 -28.87 6.21
C LEU A 245 -9.15 -29.02 7.69
N PRO A 246 -9.11 -30.26 8.20
CA PRO A 246 -8.98 -30.52 9.62
C PRO A 246 -7.73 -29.86 10.18
N SER A 247 -7.90 -29.17 11.32
CA SER A 247 -6.82 -28.84 12.22
C SER A 247 -5.98 -30.09 12.44
N ASN A 248 -4.70 -30.05 12.04
CA ASN A 248 -3.75 -31.08 12.39
C ASN A 248 -3.59 -31.09 13.92
N GLU A 249 -4.40 -31.89 14.60
CA GLU A 249 -4.09 -32.37 15.94
C GLU A 249 -2.94 -33.38 15.81
N LYS A 250 -1.74 -32.93 16.20
CA LYS A 250 -0.74 -33.74 16.90
C LYS A 250 0.01 -32.87 17.90
#